data_AF-Q5IWX3-F1
#
_entry.id   AF-Q5IWX3-F1
#
_cell.length_a   1.000
_cell.length_b   1.000
_cell.length_c   1.000
_cell.angle_alpha   90.00
_cell.angle_beta   90.00
_cell.angle_gamma   90.00
#
_symmetry.space_group_name_H-M   'P 1'
#
loop_
_entity.id
_entity.type
_entity.pdbx_description
1 polymer ?
#
loop_
_entity_poly.entity_id
_entity_poly.type
_entity_poly.pdbx_seq_one_letter_code
_entity_poly.pdbx_strand_id
1 'polypeptide(L)'
;LIRADGGMRTGRDVLVAAALGADEYGFGTVAMIATGCIMARVCHTNNCPVGVASQREELRKRFPGTPEDLVNYFMFIGEEVRASLASLGLRSLDDLIGRGNYLRQRSDVTLAKTASLDLSILTRYAGDCARSSTRRTASPHDNGSDWDDVILADPEVQAAIAGQGTVARSYTIVNTDRAALGRLGGAIARLHGDDRFEGRIDLDLRGSAGQS
;
A
#
# COMPACT_ATOMS: atom_id res chain seq x y z
N LEU A 1 1.53 -9.23 2.25
CA LEU A 1 1.23 -8.51 3.52
C LEU A 1 -0.24 -8.15 3.53
N ILE A 2 -0.86 -8.12 4.71
CA ILE A 2 -2.23 -7.63 4.87
C ILE A 2 -2.20 -6.22 5.44
N ARG A 3 -2.88 -5.28 4.79
CA ARG A 3 -3.01 -3.90 5.25
C ARG A 3 -4.46 -3.61 5.60
N ALA A 4 -4.70 -2.89 6.69
CA ALA A 4 -6.03 -2.49 7.13
C ALA A 4 -6.10 -0.97 7.34
N ASP A 5 -7.25 -0.39 7.04
CA ASP A 5 -7.59 1.01 7.34
C ASP A 5 -9.06 1.13 7.76
N GLY A 6 -9.57 2.37 7.86
CA GLY A 6 -10.98 2.64 8.14
C GLY A 6 -11.21 3.06 9.60
N GLY A 7 -11.32 4.37 9.82
CA GLY A 7 -11.64 4.91 11.15
C GLY A 7 -10.55 4.77 12.20
N MET A 8 -9.37 4.25 11.86
CA MET A 8 -8.21 4.16 12.75
C MET A 8 -7.74 5.54 13.20
N ARG A 9 -7.62 5.73 14.51
CA ARG A 9 -7.27 7.02 15.14
C ARG A 9 -6.31 6.90 16.32
N THR A 10 -6.16 5.71 16.88
CA THR A 10 -5.46 5.48 18.15
C THR A 10 -4.50 4.31 18.04
N GLY A 11 -3.54 4.22 18.96
CA GLY A 11 -2.69 3.04 19.12
C GLY A 11 -3.50 1.78 19.44
N ARG A 12 -4.60 1.90 20.20
CA ARG A 12 -5.53 0.79 20.41
C ARG A 12 -6.10 0.24 19.10
N ASP A 13 -6.49 1.09 18.15
CA ASP A 13 -7.02 0.63 16.86
C ASP A 13 -5.98 -0.17 16.08
N VAL A 14 -4.71 0.28 16.12
CA VAL A 14 -3.57 -0.44 15.54
C VAL A 14 -3.42 -1.83 16.18
N LEU A 15 -3.48 -1.94 17.50
CA LEU A 15 -3.33 -3.22 18.19
C LEU A 15 -4.48 -4.19 17.95
N VAL A 16 -5.71 -3.68 17.86
CA VAL A 16 -6.87 -4.49 17.49
C VAL A 16 -6.71 -5.00 16.07
N ALA A 17 -6.34 -4.14 15.12
CA ALA A 17 -6.07 -4.55 13.74
C ALA A 17 -4.93 -5.57 13.65
N ALA A 18 -3.85 -5.37 14.43
CA ALA A 18 -2.72 -6.29 14.52
C ALA A 18 -3.19 -7.66 15.01
N ALA A 19 -3.90 -7.72 16.14
CA ALA A 19 -4.42 -8.97 16.70
C ALA A 19 -5.35 -9.70 15.72
N LEU A 20 -6.10 -8.96 14.89
CA LEU A 20 -6.94 -9.50 13.81
C LEU A 20 -6.16 -9.89 12.53
N GLY A 21 -4.86 -9.63 12.46
CA GLY A 21 -3.96 -10.14 11.42
C GLY A 21 -3.35 -9.10 10.47
N ALA A 22 -3.60 -7.80 10.68
CA ALA A 22 -2.99 -6.76 9.84
C ALA A 22 -1.48 -6.64 10.10
N ASP A 23 -0.69 -6.58 9.02
CA ASP A 23 0.74 -6.29 9.04
C ASP A 23 1.02 -4.78 8.98
N GLU A 24 0.11 -4.01 8.37
CA GLU A 24 0.24 -2.57 8.11
C GLU A 24 -1.08 -1.82 8.32
N TYR A 25 -0.99 -0.53 8.65
CA TYR A 25 -2.12 0.28 9.13
C TYR A 25 -2.22 1.60 8.36
N GLY A 26 -3.36 1.83 7.71
CA GLY A 26 -3.63 3.02 6.91
C GLY A 26 -4.42 4.09 7.66
N PHE A 27 -4.03 5.36 7.47
CA PHE A 27 -4.65 6.51 8.13
C PHE A 27 -4.97 7.60 7.10
N GLY A 28 -6.26 7.81 6.81
CA GLY A 28 -6.73 8.88 5.92
C GLY A 28 -7.25 10.09 6.70
N THR A 29 -8.48 9.98 7.21
CA THR A 29 -9.18 11.10 7.87
C THR A 29 -8.39 11.75 8.99
N VAL A 30 -7.74 10.98 9.86
CA VAL A 30 -6.99 11.53 10.99
C VAL A 30 -5.69 12.21 10.55
N ALA A 31 -5.05 11.76 9.47
CA ALA A 31 -3.92 12.46 8.87
C ALA A 31 -4.35 13.82 8.29
N MET A 32 -5.55 13.88 7.68
CA MET A 32 -6.14 15.16 7.25
C MET A 32 -6.47 16.07 8.45
N ILE A 33 -6.95 15.51 9.56
CA ILE A 33 -7.25 16.28 10.78
C ILE A 33 -5.96 16.83 11.39
N ALA A 34 -4.91 16.01 11.51
CA ALA A 34 -3.60 16.42 12.02
C ALA A 34 -3.04 17.60 11.22
N THR A 35 -3.31 17.66 9.92
CA THR A 35 -2.88 18.74 9.01
C THR A 35 -3.90 19.89 8.85
N GLY A 36 -4.98 19.91 9.65
CA GLY A 36 -5.88 21.06 9.77
C GLY A 36 -7.34 20.84 9.35
N CYS A 37 -7.75 19.63 8.98
CA CYS A 37 -9.16 19.35 8.67
C CYS A 37 -10.05 19.52 9.91
N ILE A 38 -11.06 20.37 9.81
CA ILE A 38 -12.04 20.64 10.88
C ILE A 38 -13.34 19.82 10.74
N MET A 39 -13.33 18.77 9.92
CA MET A 39 -14.50 17.90 9.67
C MET A 39 -15.76 18.64 9.19
N ALA A 40 -15.59 19.67 8.35
CA ALA A 40 -16.69 20.44 7.76
C ALA A 40 -17.60 19.63 6.81
N ARG A 41 -17.12 18.49 6.30
CA ARG A 41 -17.86 17.56 5.41
C ARG A 41 -18.37 18.17 4.09
N VAL A 42 -17.70 19.22 3.62
CA VAL A 42 -17.99 19.89 2.34
C VAL A 42 -16.92 19.62 1.27
N CYS A 43 -16.13 18.55 1.42
CA CYS A 43 -14.97 18.27 0.56
C CYS A 43 -15.35 18.21 -0.93
N HIS A 44 -16.51 17.62 -1.25
CA HIS A 44 -17.03 17.49 -2.62
C HIS A 44 -17.47 18.82 -3.25
N THR A 45 -17.58 19.91 -2.47
CA THR A 45 -18.08 21.21 -2.94
C THR A 45 -16.97 22.15 -3.42
N ASN A 46 -15.69 21.74 -3.31
CA ASN A 46 -14.53 22.58 -3.54
C ASN A 46 -14.41 23.79 -2.57
N ASN A 47 -15.24 23.87 -1.52
CA ASN A 47 -15.31 24.99 -0.57
C ASN A 47 -14.73 24.66 0.82
N CYS A 48 -13.63 23.88 0.88
CA CYS A 48 -13.00 23.58 2.16
C CYS A 48 -12.54 24.87 2.85
N PRO A 49 -13.03 25.19 4.07
CA PRO A 49 -12.78 26.49 4.70
C PRO A 49 -11.33 26.70 5.12
N VAL A 50 -10.58 25.60 5.26
CA VAL A 50 -9.21 25.50 5.78
C VAL A 50 -8.21 25.04 4.71
N GLY A 51 -8.61 25.00 3.43
CA GLY A 51 -7.67 24.72 2.33
C GLY A 51 -7.20 23.27 2.18
N VAL A 52 -7.69 22.32 2.98
CA VAL A 52 -7.28 20.90 2.92
C VAL A 52 -7.81 20.20 1.66
N ALA A 53 -9.10 20.33 1.36
CA ALA A 53 -9.76 19.64 0.24
C ALA A 53 -10.41 20.66 -0.73
N SER A 54 -9.60 21.51 -1.34
CA SER A 54 -10.02 22.49 -2.34
C SER A 54 -8.92 22.73 -3.37
N GLN A 55 -9.31 22.98 -4.62
CA GLN A 55 -8.42 23.43 -5.69
C GLN A 55 -8.47 24.95 -5.88
N ARG A 56 -9.39 25.65 -5.20
CA ARG A 56 -9.50 27.12 -5.25
C ARG A 56 -8.26 27.74 -4.61
N GLU A 57 -7.54 28.57 -5.36
CA GLU A 57 -6.24 29.11 -4.93
C GLU A 57 -6.33 29.91 -3.63
N GLU A 58 -7.36 30.75 -3.49
CA GLU A 58 -7.63 31.56 -2.32
C GLU A 58 -7.98 30.75 -1.06
N LEU A 59 -8.49 29.52 -1.23
CA LEU A 59 -8.74 28.60 -0.13
C LEU A 59 -7.50 27.76 0.19
N ARG A 60 -6.73 27.33 -0.81
CA ARG A 60 -5.45 26.62 -0.60
C ARG A 60 -4.44 27.44 0.19
N LYS A 61 -4.44 28.77 0.00
CA LYS A 61 -3.63 29.72 0.81
C LYS A 61 -3.96 29.70 2.31
N ARG A 62 -5.07 29.06 2.73
CA ARG A 62 -5.47 28.91 4.14
C ARG A 62 -5.00 27.59 4.76
N PHE A 63 -4.35 26.70 4.00
CA PHE A 63 -3.88 25.41 4.50
C PHE A 63 -2.84 25.62 5.63
N PRO A 64 -3.11 25.16 6.86
CA PRO A 64 -2.25 25.46 8.00
C PRO A 64 -1.20 24.37 8.28
N GLY A 65 -1.36 23.17 7.73
CA GLY A 65 -0.60 22.00 8.13
C GLY A 65 0.86 22.04 7.70
N THR A 66 1.72 21.46 8.53
CA THR A 66 3.13 21.21 8.19
C THR A 66 3.44 19.71 8.21
N PRO A 67 4.53 19.26 7.57
CA PRO A 67 4.95 17.86 7.67
C PRO A 67 5.16 17.39 9.12
N GLU A 68 5.62 18.28 10.00
CA GLU A 68 5.89 18.00 11.41
C GLU A 68 4.61 17.62 12.17
N ASP A 69 3.46 18.22 11.86
CA ASP A 69 2.18 17.87 12.49
C ASP A 69 1.86 16.39 12.30
N LEU A 70 2.09 15.88 11.08
CA LEU A 70 1.84 14.48 10.74
C LEU A 70 2.88 13.55 11.36
N VAL A 71 4.16 13.94 11.38
CA VAL A 71 5.22 13.19 12.06
C VAL A 71 4.91 13.07 13.55
N ASN A 72 4.56 14.17 14.20
CA ASN A 72 4.21 14.19 15.63
C ASN A 72 3.00 13.29 15.92
N TYR A 73 1.96 13.33 15.09
CA TYR A 73 0.83 12.43 15.21
C TYR A 73 1.26 10.95 15.19
N PHE A 74 2.07 10.54 14.21
CA PHE A 74 2.53 9.15 14.13
C PHE A 74 3.51 8.76 15.24
N MET A 75 4.30 9.71 15.75
CA MET A 75 5.12 9.49 16.95
C MET A 75 4.24 9.19 18.18
N PHE A 76 3.15 9.94 18.38
CA PHE A 76 2.21 9.67 19.47
C PHE A 76 1.51 8.32 19.33
N ILE A 77 1.08 7.94 18.12
CA ILE A 77 0.51 6.61 17.85
C ILE A 77 1.55 5.52 18.16
N GLY A 78 2.80 5.70 17.72
CA GLY A 78 3.90 4.78 17.99
C GLY A 78 4.14 4.58 19.49
N GLU A 79 4.15 5.67 20.26
CA GLU A 79 4.31 5.61 21.72
C GLU A 79 3.13 4.92 22.41
N GLU A 80 1.88 5.20 22.00
CA GLU A 80 0.70 4.53 22.54
C GLU A 80 0.73 3.01 22.27
N VAL A 81 1.13 2.61 21.06
CA VAL A 81 1.32 1.20 20.67
C VAL A 81 2.38 0.55 21.56
N ARG A 82 3.55 1.19 21.74
CA ARG A 82 4.64 0.66 22.57
C ARG A 82 4.22 0.49 24.03
N ALA A 83 3.59 1.50 24.62
CA ALA A 83 3.11 1.46 26.00
C ALA A 83 2.08 0.33 26.20
N SER A 84 1.17 0.17 25.24
CA SER A 84 0.13 -0.86 25.29
C SER A 84 0.70 -2.27 25.09
N LEU A 85 1.66 -2.47 24.17
CA LEU A 85 2.36 -3.75 24.02
C LEU A 85 3.08 -4.14 25.32
N ALA A 86 3.76 -3.18 25.96
CA ALA A 86 4.41 -3.41 27.24
C ALA A 86 3.39 -3.83 28.33
N SER A 87 2.20 -3.21 28.36
CA SER A 87 1.13 -3.60 29.29
C SER A 87 0.59 -5.01 29.06
N LEU A 88 0.70 -5.52 27.82
CA LEU A 88 0.35 -6.89 27.43
C LEU A 88 1.51 -7.89 27.64
N GLY A 89 2.69 -7.43 28.07
CA GLY A 89 3.89 -8.26 28.19
C GLY A 89 4.55 -8.61 26.85
N LEU A 90 4.24 -7.87 25.78
CA LEU A 90 4.75 -8.10 24.43
C LEU A 90 5.88 -7.11 24.10
N ARG A 91 6.87 -7.56 23.32
CA ARG A 91 8.04 -6.75 22.96
C ARG A 91 7.89 -6.07 21.60
N SER A 92 7.02 -6.60 20.74
CA SER A 92 6.84 -6.12 19.38
C SER A 92 5.44 -6.40 18.85
N LEU A 93 5.03 -5.68 17.80
CA LEU A 93 3.81 -5.99 17.06
C LEU A 93 3.84 -7.41 16.47
N ASP A 94 5.01 -7.91 16.08
CA ASP A 94 5.19 -9.27 15.58
C ASP A 94 4.72 -10.34 16.58
N ASP A 95 4.77 -10.07 17.89
CA ASP A 95 4.27 -10.98 18.92
C ASP A 95 2.74 -10.98 19.02
N LEU A 96 2.07 -9.93 18.51
CA LEU A 96 0.62 -9.73 18.57
C LEU A 96 -0.09 -10.08 17.25
N ILE A 97 0.58 -9.90 16.10
CA ILE A 97 -0.08 -10.01 14.79
C ILE A 97 -0.73 -11.39 14.61
N GLY A 98 -2.05 -11.40 14.36
CA GLY A 98 -2.87 -12.61 14.19
C GLY A 98 -3.23 -13.34 15.50
N ARG A 99 -2.83 -12.82 16.67
CA ARG A 99 -3.14 -13.40 17.98
C ARG A 99 -4.49 -12.90 18.50
N GLY A 100 -5.57 -13.27 17.82
CA GLY A 100 -6.94 -12.88 18.18
C GLY A 100 -7.34 -13.24 19.62
N ASN A 101 -6.67 -14.22 20.24
CA ASN A 101 -6.85 -14.61 21.64
C ASN A 101 -6.39 -13.55 22.67
N TYR A 102 -5.70 -12.48 22.25
CA TYR A 102 -5.45 -11.31 23.09
C TYR A 102 -6.67 -10.38 23.17
N LEU A 103 -7.68 -10.59 22.33
CA LEU A 103 -8.94 -9.87 22.37
C LEU A 103 -9.97 -10.67 23.14
N ARG A 104 -10.78 -9.96 23.92
CA ARG A 104 -11.99 -10.51 24.54
C ARG A 104 -13.14 -9.53 24.39
N GLN A 105 -14.34 -10.07 24.18
CA GLN A 105 -15.56 -9.28 24.26
C GLN A 105 -15.73 -8.76 25.69
N ARG A 106 -16.04 -7.47 25.80
CA ARG A 106 -16.36 -6.84 27.07
C ARG A 106 -17.69 -7.37 27.60
N SER A 107 -17.71 -7.78 28.86
CA SER A 107 -18.92 -8.24 29.55
C SER A 107 -19.74 -7.11 30.19
N ASP A 108 -19.20 -5.89 30.21
CA ASP A 108 -19.76 -4.72 30.86
C ASP A 108 -20.40 -3.72 29.87
N VAL A 109 -20.80 -4.19 28.70
CA VAL A 109 -21.44 -3.36 27.65
C VAL A 109 -22.89 -3.78 27.46
N THR A 110 -23.83 -2.85 27.69
CA THR A 110 -25.26 -3.03 27.38
C THR A 110 -25.56 -2.45 25.99
N LEU A 111 -26.18 -3.25 25.12
CA LEU A 111 -26.58 -2.82 23.78
C LEU A 111 -28.02 -2.30 23.80
N ALA A 112 -28.30 -1.25 23.03
CA ALA A 112 -29.61 -0.61 23.02
C ALA A 112 -30.71 -1.42 22.29
N LYS A 113 -30.32 -2.31 21.36
CA LYS A 113 -31.26 -2.98 20.44
C LYS A 113 -31.32 -4.50 20.57
N THR A 114 -30.31 -5.12 21.18
CA THR A 114 -30.17 -6.57 21.30
C THR A 114 -29.55 -6.93 22.64
N ALA A 115 -29.64 -8.19 23.05
CA ALA A 115 -29.02 -8.63 24.31
C ALA A 115 -27.49 -8.72 24.22
N SER A 116 -26.98 -9.28 23.11
CA SER A 116 -25.55 -9.43 22.85
C SER A 116 -25.26 -9.59 21.36
N LEU A 117 -23.97 -9.57 21.01
CA LEU A 117 -23.44 -10.02 19.72
C LEU A 117 -22.47 -11.18 20.00
N ASP A 118 -22.44 -12.17 19.12
CA ASP A 118 -21.39 -13.19 19.12
C ASP A 118 -20.18 -12.67 18.34
N LEU A 119 -19.10 -12.35 19.05
CA LEU A 119 -17.83 -11.89 18.47
C LEU A 119 -16.76 -12.99 18.43
N SER A 120 -17.13 -14.25 18.68
CA SER A 120 -16.19 -15.38 18.76
C SER A 120 -15.34 -15.54 17.49
N ILE A 121 -15.90 -15.21 16.31
CA ILE A 121 -15.18 -15.23 15.03
C ILE A 121 -13.97 -14.27 15.01
N LEU A 122 -14.01 -13.17 15.76
CA LEU A 122 -12.94 -12.18 15.83
C LEU A 122 -11.88 -12.54 16.88
N THR A 123 -12.27 -13.22 17.96
CA THR A 123 -11.37 -13.52 19.09
C THR A 123 -10.75 -14.92 19.00
N ARG A 124 -11.17 -15.74 18.04
CA ARG A 124 -10.64 -17.10 17.86
C ARG A 124 -9.25 -17.06 17.25
N TYR A 125 -8.29 -17.69 17.93
CA TYR A 125 -6.97 -17.89 17.36
C TYR A 125 -7.03 -18.92 16.22
N ALA A 126 -6.60 -18.51 15.03
CA ALA A 126 -6.64 -19.35 13.82
C ALA A 126 -5.45 -20.32 13.70
N GLY A 127 -4.43 -20.21 14.57
CA GLY A 127 -3.22 -21.02 14.54
C GLY A 127 -1.96 -20.20 14.27
N ASP A 128 -0.79 -20.81 14.48
CA ASP A 128 0.50 -20.15 14.25
C ASP A 128 0.70 -19.85 12.76
N CYS A 129 1.19 -18.65 12.48
CA CYS A 129 1.62 -18.22 11.16
C CYS A 129 3.06 -17.71 11.21
N ALA A 130 3.68 -17.55 10.04
CA ALA A 130 4.98 -16.89 9.94
C ALA A 130 4.94 -15.51 10.60
N ARG A 131 6.08 -14.99 11.05
CA ARG A 131 6.12 -13.64 11.62
C ARG A 131 5.90 -12.58 10.53
N SER A 132 5.31 -11.45 10.91
CA SER A 132 5.12 -10.32 10.01
C SER A 132 6.45 -9.81 9.46
N SER A 133 7.49 -9.72 10.31
CA SER A 133 8.86 -9.40 9.86
C SER A 133 9.35 -10.27 8.72
N THR A 134 9.15 -11.60 8.79
CA THR A 134 9.52 -12.53 7.72
C THR A 134 8.75 -12.26 6.43
N ARG A 135 7.45 -11.96 6.51
CA ARG A 135 6.64 -11.60 5.34
C ARG A 135 7.06 -10.26 4.74
N ARG A 136 7.45 -9.28 5.57
CA ARG A 136 7.85 -7.93 5.12
C ARG A 136 9.19 -7.93 4.39
N THR A 137 10.09 -8.86 4.73
CA THR A 137 11.39 -9.00 4.07
C THR A 137 11.37 -9.94 2.88
N ALA A 138 10.24 -10.58 2.59
CA ALA A 138 10.12 -11.43 1.42
C ALA A 138 10.21 -10.58 0.14
N SER A 139 10.93 -11.08 -0.86
CA SER A 139 10.91 -10.48 -2.20
C SER A 139 9.48 -10.44 -2.72
N PRO A 140 9.11 -9.42 -3.52
CA PRO A 140 7.86 -9.42 -4.26
C PRO A 140 7.70 -10.73 -5.04
N HIS A 141 6.46 -11.21 -5.14
CA HIS A 141 6.17 -12.38 -5.97
C HIS A 141 6.57 -12.10 -7.41
N ASP A 142 7.22 -13.08 -8.03
CA ASP A 142 7.60 -13.01 -9.43
C ASP A 142 6.52 -13.63 -10.31
N ASN A 143 6.40 -13.13 -11.54
CA ASN A 143 5.50 -13.68 -12.55
C ASN A 143 5.99 -15.04 -13.09
N GLY A 144 7.20 -15.46 -12.73
CA GLY A 144 7.87 -16.61 -13.30
C GLY A 144 8.51 -16.23 -14.63
N SER A 145 8.50 -17.17 -15.59
CA SER A 145 8.97 -16.88 -16.94
C SER A 145 8.08 -15.85 -17.63
N ASP A 146 8.64 -14.67 -17.90
CA ASP A 146 8.00 -13.62 -18.67
C ASP A 146 8.57 -13.61 -20.10
N TRP A 147 7.72 -13.42 -21.11
CA TRP A 147 8.17 -13.42 -22.50
C TRP A 147 9.13 -12.24 -22.77
N ASP A 148 8.93 -11.12 -22.07
CA ASP A 148 9.83 -9.96 -22.15
C ASP A 148 11.25 -10.25 -21.69
N ASP A 149 11.47 -11.26 -20.84
CA ASP A 149 12.81 -11.62 -20.40
C ASP A 149 13.67 -12.10 -21.59
N VAL A 150 13.05 -12.66 -22.64
CA VAL A 150 13.73 -13.01 -23.91
C VAL A 150 14.24 -11.78 -24.64
N ILE A 151 13.41 -10.72 -24.71
CA ILE A 151 13.79 -9.45 -25.35
C ILE A 151 14.86 -8.75 -24.52
N LEU A 152 14.68 -8.68 -23.21
CA LEU A 152 15.59 -7.98 -22.31
C LEU A 152 16.93 -8.72 -22.14
N ALA A 153 17.00 -10.01 -22.46
CA ALA A 153 18.25 -10.73 -22.56
C ALA A 153 19.04 -10.46 -23.87
N ASP A 154 18.42 -9.86 -24.90
CA ASP A 154 19.11 -9.51 -26.15
C ASP A 154 20.09 -8.34 -25.91
N PRO A 155 21.41 -8.55 -26.07
CA PRO A 155 22.41 -7.51 -25.82
C PRO A 155 22.25 -6.28 -26.71
N GLU A 156 21.76 -6.44 -27.95
CA GLU A 156 21.54 -5.29 -28.84
C GLU A 156 20.33 -4.47 -28.40
N VAL A 157 19.29 -5.12 -27.88
CA VAL A 157 18.16 -4.41 -27.28
C VAL A 157 18.62 -3.65 -26.04
N GLN A 158 19.38 -4.28 -25.14
CA GLN A 158 19.95 -3.59 -23.97
C GLN A 158 20.86 -2.43 -24.36
N ALA A 159 21.71 -2.60 -25.38
CA ALA A 159 22.57 -1.54 -25.89
C ALA A 159 21.76 -0.39 -26.49
N ALA A 160 20.69 -0.68 -27.23
CA ALA A 160 19.80 0.33 -27.80
C ALA A 160 19.06 1.10 -26.69
N ILE A 161 18.57 0.42 -25.65
CA ILE A 161 17.96 1.09 -24.49
C ILE A 161 18.97 2.00 -23.82
N ALA A 162 20.16 1.50 -23.45
CA ALA A 162 21.15 2.28 -22.69
C ALA A 162 21.73 3.44 -23.51
N GLY A 163 22.06 3.19 -24.78
CA GLY A 163 22.70 4.15 -25.68
C GLY A 163 21.73 5.01 -26.49
N GLN A 164 20.41 4.83 -26.33
CA GLN A 164 19.39 5.47 -27.17
C GLN A 164 19.61 5.19 -28.66
N GLY A 165 20.02 3.96 -28.97
CA GLY A 165 20.33 3.50 -30.32
C GLY A 165 19.11 2.98 -31.07
N THR A 166 19.34 2.52 -32.30
CA THR A 166 18.32 1.89 -33.14
C THR A 166 18.57 0.39 -33.24
N VAL A 167 17.54 -0.42 -33.03
CA VAL A 167 17.57 -1.88 -33.20
C VAL A 167 16.26 -2.37 -33.81
N ALA A 168 16.35 -3.37 -34.69
CA ALA A 168 15.20 -4.07 -35.23
C ALA A 168 15.33 -5.57 -34.96
N ARG A 169 14.24 -6.21 -34.51
CA ARG A 169 14.17 -7.64 -34.17
C ARG A 169 12.85 -8.28 -34.54
N SER A 170 12.84 -9.60 -34.67
CA SER A 170 11.63 -10.39 -34.87
C SER A 170 11.54 -11.50 -33.82
N TYR A 171 10.37 -11.67 -33.22
CA TYR A 171 10.10 -12.69 -32.21
C TYR A 171 8.77 -13.42 -32.50
N THR A 172 8.66 -14.67 -32.07
CA THR A 172 7.39 -15.39 -32.07
C THR A 172 6.63 -15.11 -30.79
N ILE A 173 5.30 -15.02 -30.88
CA ILE A 173 4.42 -14.77 -29.74
C ILE A 173 3.20 -15.71 -29.78
N VAL A 174 2.81 -16.23 -28.63
CA VAL A 174 1.63 -17.09 -28.45
C VAL A 174 0.71 -16.54 -27.35
N ASN A 175 -0.51 -17.06 -27.27
CA ASN A 175 -1.56 -16.44 -26.45
C ASN A 175 -1.32 -16.52 -24.92
N THR A 176 -0.33 -17.31 -24.50
CA THR A 176 0.14 -17.39 -23.11
C THR A 176 1.13 -16.28 -22.76
N ASP A 177 1.73 -15.63 -23.77
CA ASP A 177 2.63 -14.49 -23.62
C ASP A 177 1.78 -13.23 -23.42
N ARG A 178 1.62 -12.82 -22.15
CA ARG A 178 0.72 -11.74 -21.71
C ARG A 178 1.54 -10.56 -21.23
N ALA A 179 0.97 -9.35 -21.31
CA ALA A 179 1.64 -8.10 -21.00
C ALA A 179 2.99 -7.97 -21.74
N ALA A 180 3.05 -8.51 -22.96
CA ALA A 180 4.22 -8.45 -23.80
C ALA A 180 4.61 -6.99 -24.05
N LEU A 181 5.91 -6.72 -24.04
CA LEU A 181 6.54 -5.41 -24.10
C LEU A 181 6.35 -4.52 -22.85
N GLY A 182 5.61 -4.99 -21.83
CA GLY A 182 5.37 -4.24 -20.60
C GLY A 182 6.65 -4.03 -19.77
N ARG A 183 7.48 -5.06 -19.61
CA ARG A 183 8.78 -4.92 -18.92
C ARG A 183 9.77 -4.15 -19.77
N LEU A 184 9.73 -4.30 -21.10
CA LEU A 184 10.52 -3.48 -22.02
C LEU A 184 10.22 -1.99 -21.87
N GLY A 185 8.94 -1.61 -21.92
CA GLY A 185 8.50 -0.23 -21.70
C GLY A 185 8.91 0.28 -20.32
N GLY A 186 8.76 -0.55 -19.28
CA GLY A 186 9.22 -0.24 -17.93
C GLY A 186 10.73 -0.05 -17.81
N ALA A 187 11.54 -0.81 -18.56
CA ALA A 187 13.00 -0.67 -18.58
C ALA A 187 13.43 0.64 -19.24
N ILE A 188 12.80 1.02 -20.36
CA ILE A 188 13.05 2.29 -21.04
C ILE A 188 12.64 3.47 -20.14
N ALA A 189 11.41 3.45 -19.61
CA ALA A 189 10.90 4.51 -18.75
C ALA A 189 11.70 4.66 -17.45
N ARG A 190 12.25 3.56 -16.90
CA ARG A 190 13.12 3.63 -15.72
C ARG A 190 14.41 4.39 -15.98
N LEU A 191 15.00 4.27 -17.16
CA LEU A 191 16.26 4.92 -17.51
C LEU A 191 16.04 6.34 -18.03
N HIS A 192 15.03 6.53 -18.89
CA HIS A 192 14.86 7.76 -19.65
C HIS A 192 13.62 8.55 -19.22
N GLY A 193 12.68 7.97 -18.50
CA GLY A 193 11.35 8.55 -18.30
C GLY A 193 10.47 8.39 -19.54
N ASP A 194 9.28 8.98 -19.50
CA ASP A 194 8.23 8.67 -20.47
C ASP A 194 8.52 9.21 -21.88
N ASP A 195 9.16 10.38 -21.98
CA ASP A 195 9.26 11.14 -23.24
C ASP A 195 10.70 11.47 -23.68
N ARG A 196 11.73 10.91 -23.03
CA ARG A 196 13.13 11.30 -23.31
C ARG A 196 13.96 10.23 -24.02
N PHE A 197 13.38 9.09 -24.36
CA PHE A 197 14.09 8.10 -25.16
C PHE A 197 14.14 8.54 -26.63
N GLU A 198 15.33 8.85 -27.12
CA GLU A 198 15.54 9.29 -28.52
C GLU A 198 15.87 8.15 -29.49
N GLY A 199 16.04 6.94 -28.97
CA GLY A 199 16.35 5.75 -29.76
C GLY A 199 15.13 5.15 -30.45
N ARG A 200 15.33 4.00 -31.10
CA ARG A 200 14.27 3.30 -31.83
C ARG A 200 14.40 1.79 -31.70
N ILE A 201 13.38 1.14 -31.14
CA ILE A 201 13.34 -0.32 -30.96
C ILE A 201 12.15 -0.84 -31.76
N ASP A 202 12.41 -1.36 -32.97
CA ASP A 202 11.38 -1.92 -33.85
C ASP A 202 11.28 -3.43 -33.66
N LEU A 203 10.13 -3.94 -33.18
CA LEU A 203 9.92 -5.36 -32.91
C LEU A 203 8.78 -5.93 -33.78
N ASP A 204 9.10 -6.90 -34.65
CA ASP A 204 8.13 -7.66 -35.44
C ASP A 204 7.70 -8.93 -34.69
N LEU A 205 6.45 -8.98 -34.21
CA LEU A 205 5.94 -10.08 -33.41
C LEU A 205 5.01 -10.98 -34.24
N ARG A 206 5.31 -12.27 -34.31
CA ARG A 206 4.57 -13.22 -35.17
C ARG A 206 3.84 -14.27 -34.36
N GLY A 207 2.51 -14.27 -34.48
CA GLY A 207 1.61 -15.24 -33.87
C GLY A 207 0.39 -14.57 -33.27
N SER A 208 -0.02 -15.00 -32.08
CA SER A 208 -1.23 -14.51 -31.41
C SER A 208 -0.89 -14.02 -30.02
N ALA A 209 -0.84 -12.70 -29.80
CA ALA A 209 -0.53 -12.13 -28.49
C ALA A 209 -1.60 -12.48 -27.44
N GLY A 210 -1.17 -12.61 -26.19
CA GLY A 210 -2.04 -12.76 -25.03
C GLY A 210 -2.72 -11.45 -24.60
N GLN A 211 -3.21 -11.44 -23.37
CA GLN A 211 -3.85 -10.27 -22.76
C GLN A 211 -2.84 -9.18 -22.38
N SER A 212 -3.27 -7.91 -22.48
CA SER A 212 -2.46 -6.69 -22.22
C SER A 212 -1.27 -6.54 -23.15
#